data_AF-A0A1R0V888-F1
#
_entry.id   AF-A0A1R0V888-F1
#
_cell.length_a   1.000
_cell.length_b   1.000
_cell.length_c   1.000
_cell.angle_alpha   90.00
_cell.angle_beta   90.00
_cell.angle_gamma   90.00
#
_symmetry.space_group_name_H-M   'P 1'
#
loop_
_entity.id
_entity.type
_entity.pdbx_description
1 polymer ?
#
loop_
_entity_poly.entity_id
_entity_poly.type
_entity_poly.pdbx_seq_one_letter_code
_entity_poly.pdbx_strand_id
1 'polypeptide(L)'
;MAAAGLGVLGAALLATFVGPAGLPARGVLLALADGLPGVDVDHGLTASQQAVLWQIRLPRVVLGALVGGTLAIAGAAYQGVFRNPLADPYLLGVSSGAGLGATAVIVSGLAASTFAVPIAAFAGGILAVTATYLLGRGVGGGRTEVVIILAGVAVAAFANAGQTFLQQRYDDSMRQVYRWLLGRLSTDGWTEVGVALPYVVATIVVIMLFARILDVMAVGD
;
A
#
# COMPACT_ATOMS: atom_id res chain seq x y z
N MET A 1 -1.24 -5.03 22.84
CA MET A 1 -2.05 -4.15 21.98
C MET A 1 -1.87 -2.66 22.32
N ALA A 2 -2.02 -2.22 23.58
CA ALA A 2 -1.87 -0.80 23.96
C ALA A 2 -0.50 -0.18 23.60
N ALA A 3 0.60 -0.92 23.81
CA ALA A 3 1.95 -0.45 23.47
C ALA A 3 2.15 -0.22 21.96
N ALA A 4 1.53 -1.06 21.11
CA ALA A 4 1.64 -0.93 19.65
C ALA A 4 0.86 0.30 19.16
N GLY A 5 -0.35 0.53 19.68
CA GLY A 5 -1.15 1.72 19.38
C GLY A 5 -0.44 3.01 19.82
N LEU A 6 0.12 3.04 21.03
CA LEU A 6 0.92 4.17 21.50
C LEU A 6 2.18 4.39 20.65
N GLY A 7 2.83 3.31 20.21
CA GLY A 7 3.96 3.38 19.28
C GLY A 7 3.60 4.02 17.95
N VAL A 8 2.47 3.64 17.35
CA VAL A 8 1.97 4.23 16.10
C VAL A 8 1.62 5.71 16.28
N LEU A 9 0.93 6.06 17.36
CA LEU A 9 0.58 7.45 17.67
C LEU A 9 1.84 8.30 17.90
N GLY A 10 2.81 7.78 18.64
CA GLY A 10 4.10 8.43 18.85
C GLY A 10 4.88 8.62 17.55
N ALA A 11 4.94 7.59 16.70
CA ALA A 11 5.58 7.67 15.39
C ALA A 11 4.88 8.67 14.46
N ALA A 12 3.55 8.67 14.43
CA ALA A 12 2.76 9.62 13.65
C ALA A 12 3.02 11.06 14.10
N LEU A 13 3.02 11.32 15.42
CA LEU A 13 3.35 12.62 15.98
C LEU A 13 4.77 13.05 15.59
N LEU A 14 5.76 12.17 15.79
CA LEU A 14 7.16 12.45 15.41
C LEU A 14 7.30 12.77 13.92
N ALA A 15 6.59 12.04 13.07
CA ALA A 15 6.60 12.26 11.63
C ALA A 15 6.05 13.65 11.23
N THR A 16 5.15 14.25 12.01
CA THR A 16 4.66 15.62 11.74
C THR A 16 5.72 16.70 11.95
N PHE A 17 6.73 16.48 12.80
CA PHE A 17 7.79 17.45 13.06
C PHE A 17 8.85 17.47 11.95
N VAL A 18 9.07 16.33 11.28
CA VAL A 18 10.13 16.21 10.27
C VAL A 18 9.67 16.76 8.92
N GLY A 19 10.40 17.71 8.36
CA GLY A 19 10.20 18.16 6.98
C GLY A 19 10.93 19.46 6.64
N PRO A 20 11.07 19.77 5.33
CA PRO A 20 11.95 20.82 4.84
C PRO A 20 11.49 22.25 5.19
N ALA A 21 10.20 22.43 5.52
CA ALA A 21 9.60 23.74 5.76
C ALA A 21 9.96 24.40 7.12
N GLY A 22 10.82 23.78 7.95
CA GLY A 22 11.33 24.40 9.18
C GLY A 22 10.25 24.82 10.19
N LEU A 23 9.19 24.01 10.33
CA LEU A 23 8.07 24.30 11.25
C LEU A 23 8.53 24.23 12.72
N PRO A 24 8.23 25.25 13.56
CA PRO A 24 8.58 25.22 14.98
C PRO A 24 7.77 24.13 15.70
N ALA A 25 8.44 23.29 16.49
CA ALA A 25 7.81 22.15 17.17
C ALA A 25 6.63 22.57 18.08
N ARG A 26 6.78 23.69 18.80
CA ARG A 26 5.70 24.26 19.61
C ARG A 26 4.49 24.64 18.74
N GLY A 27 4.72 25.28 17.59
CA GLY A 27 3.64 25.68 16.69
C GLY A 27 2.92 24.47 16.09
N VAL A 28 3.63 23.39 15.77
CA VAL A 28 3.02 22.13 15.32
C VAL A 28 2.14 21.52 16.42
N LEU A 29 2.63 21.43 17.65
CA LEU A 29 1.84 20.88 18.77
C LEU A 29 0.58 21.70 19.04
N LEU A 30 0.70 23.03 19.09
CA LEU A 30 -0.43 23.91 19.30
C LEU A 30 -1.41 23.86 18.13
N ALA A 31 -0.93 23.81 16.88
CA ALA A 31 -1.79 23.66 15.72
C ALA A 31 -2.52 22.30 15.68
N LEU A 32 -1.91 21.23 16.17
CA LEU A 32 -2.59 19.94 16.33
C LEU A 32 -3.64 19.99 17.44
N ALA A 33 -3.39 20.71 18.53
CA ALA A 33 -4.35 20.90 19.61
C ALA A 33 -5.53 21.78 19.18
N ASP A 34 -5.26 22.86 18.44
CA ASP A 34 -6.24 23.76 17.84
C ASP A 34 -7.15 23.05 16.82
N GLY A 35 -6.64 22.00 16.17
CA GLY A 35 -7.45 21.14 15.30
C GLY A 35 -8.50 20.27 16.04
N LEU A 36 -8.51 20.24 17.38
CA LEU A 36 -9.50 19.48 18.15
C LEU A 36 -10.79 20.29 18.34
N PRO A 37 -11.98 19.68 18.19
CA PRO A 37 -13.24 20.39 18.34
C PRO A 37 -13.38 20.97 19.75
N GLY A 38 -13.58 22.28 19.85
CA GLY A 38 -13.75 23.00 21.12
C GLY A 38 -12.46 23.54 21.74
N VAL A 39 -11.33 23.44 21.04
CA VAL A 39 -10.06 24.07 21.41
C VAL A 39 -9.80 25.22 20.43
N ASP A 40 -9.47 26.39 20.96
CA ASP A 40 -9.05 27.57 20.18
C ASP A 40 -7.76 28.08 20.81
N VAL A 41 -6.63 27.88 20.12
CA VAL A 41 -5.32 28.22 20.64
C VAL A 41 -4.47 28.86 19.54
N ASP A 42 -3.94 30.05 19.82
CA ASP A 42 -2.98 30.68 18.92
C ASP A 42 -1.69 29.83 18.82
N HIS A 43 -1.54 29.20 17.67
CA HIS A 43 -0.41 28.35 17.33
C HIS A 43 0.81 29.12 16.80
N GLY A 44 0.68 30.42 16.49
CA GLY A 44 1.77 31.26 15.98
C GLY A 44 2.34 30.86 14.61
N LEU A 45 1.72 29.89 13.92
CA LEU A 45 2.06 29.52 12.54
C LEU A 45 1.49 30.51 11.54
N THR A 46 2.26 30.79 10.48
CA THR A 46 1.74 31.52 9.32
C THR A 46 0.71 30.67 8.55
N ALA A 47 -0.12 31.30 7.72
CA ALA A 47 -1.07 30.58 6.86
C ALA A 47 -0.38 29.54 5.95
N SER A 48 0.82 29.85 5.44
CA SER A 48 1.60 28.91 4.62
C SER A 48 2.13 27.72 5.44
N GLN A 49 2.58 27.96 6.66
CA GLN A 49 3.01 26.91 7.59
C GLN A 49 1.85 25.99 7.99
N GLN A 50 0.67 26.58 8.24
CA GLN A 50 -0.55 25.84 8.53
C GLN A 50 -0.97 24.96 7.34
N ALA A 51 -0.94 25.51 6.12
CA ALA A 51 -1.21 24.74 4.91
C ALA A 51 -0.21 23.58 4.72
N VAL A 52 1.09 23.80 4.96
CA VAL A 52 2.09 22.72 4.91
C VAL A 52 1.78 21.62 5.93
N LEU A 53 1.39 21.96 7.15
CA LEU A 53 1.05 20.97 8.17
C LEU A 53 -0.20 20.17 7.78
N TRP A 54 -1.30 20.85 7.45
CA TRP A 54 -2.61 20.25 7.25
C TRP A 54 -2.86 19.64 5.87
N GLN A 55 -2.25 20.18 4.81
CA GLN A 55 -2.47 19.73 3.42
C GLN A 55 -1.30 18.93 2.86
N ILE A 56 -0.14 18.90 3.52
CA ILE A 56 1.03 18.17 3.01
C ILE A 56 1.52 17.13 4.01
N ARG A 57 1.82 17.53 5.25
CA ARG A 57 2.42 16.61 6.24
C ARG A 57 1.40 15.62 6.77
N LEU A 58 0.28 16.08 7.29
CA LEU A 58 -0.73 15.21 7.90
C LEU A 58 -1.29 14.16 6.94
N PRO A 59 -1.70 14.50 5.70
CA PRO A 59 -2.16 13.50 4.75
C PRO A 59 -1.11 12.44 4.43
N ARG A 60 0.16 12.83 4.26
CA ARG A 60 1.27 11.90 4.04
C ARG A 60 1.51 10.97 5.23
N VAL A 61 1.45 11.48 6.46
CA VAL A 61 1.61 10.67 7.69
C VAL A 61 0.46 9.66 7.81
N VAL A 62 -0.78 10.12 7.61
CA VAL A 62 -1.96 9.25 7.65
C VAL A 62 -1.91 8.20 6.54
N LEU A 63 -1.58 8.59 5.31
CA LEU A 63 -1.43 7.64 4.21
C LEU A 63 -0.33 6.60 4.51
N GLY A 64 0.80 7.03 5.05
CA GLY A 64 1.88 6.12 5.47
C GLY A 64 1.42 5.11 6.52
N ALA A 65 0.65 5.57 7.52
CA ALA A 65 0.07 4.69 8.55
C ALA A 65 -0.95 3.70 7.95
N LEU A 66 -1.82 4.17 7.03
CA LEU A 66 -2.79 3.32 6.34
C LEU A 66 -2.10 2.24 5.50
N VAL A 67 -1.14 2.63 4.65
CA VAL A 67 -0.39 1.69 3.79
C VAL A 67 0.37 0.70 4.65
N GLY A 68 1.15 1.16 5.63
CA GLY A 68 1.91 0.29 6.53
C GLY A 68 1.02 -0.67 7.32
N GLY A 69 -0.11 -0.18 7.84
CA GLY A 69 -1.10 -1.00 8.53
C GLY A 69 -1.70 -2.08 7.63
N THR A 70 -2.10 -1.73 6.40
CA THR A 70 -2.64 -2.73 5.46
C THR A 70 -1.61 -3.78 5.04
N LEU A 71 -0.36 -3.39 4.83
CA LEU A 71 0.71 -4.34 4.51
C LEU A 71 0.99 -5.29 5.70
N ALA A 72 0.95 -4.77 6.93
CA ALA A 72 1.07 -5.60 8.13
C ALA A 72 -0.08 -6.61 8.26
N ILE A 73 -1.32 -6.19 8.00
CA ILE A 73 -2.50 -7.06 8.02
C ILE A 73 -2.40 -8.14 6.92
N ALA A 74 -2.00 -7.75 5.70
CA ALA A 74 -1.79 -8.68 4.61
C ALA A 74 -0.69 -9.71 4.96
N GLY A 75 0.43 -9.25 5.52
CA GLY A 75 1.51 -10.13 5.98
C GLY A 75 1.03 -11.13 7.05
N ALA A 76 0.34 -10.66 8.09
CA ALA A 76 -0.21 -11.52 9.13
C ALA A 76 -1.19 -12.57 8.57
N ALA A 77 -2.08 -12.17 7.65
CA ALA A 77 -3.01 -13.09 7.01
C ALA A 77 -2.28 -14.15 6.16
N TYR A 78 -1.30 -13.76 5.35
CA TYR A 78 -0.50 -14.67 4.54
C TYR A 78 0.30 -15.64 5.41
N GLN A 79 0.95 -15.15 6.47
CA GLN A 79 1.70 -16.00 7.40
C GLN A 79 0.80 -17.04 8.09
N GLY A 80 -0.44 -16.67 8.42
CA GLY A 80 -1.44 -17.60 8.97
C GLY A 80 -1.89 -18.65 7.95
N VAL A 81 -2.21 -18.24 6.72
CA VAL A 81 -2.67 -19.15 5.64
C VAL A 81 -1.58 -20.16 5.25
N PHE A 82 -0.34 -19.70 5.09
CA PHE A 82 0.79 -20.51 4.64
C PHE A 82 1.58 -21.15 5.77
N ARG A 83 1.15 -20.95 7.02
CA ARG A 83 1.82 -21.48 8.23
C ARG A 83 3.32 -21.23 8.24
N ASN A 84 3.74 -20.10 7.70
CA ASN A 84 5.13 -19.80 7.45
C ASN A 84 5.41 -18.33 7.81
N PRO A 85 6.21 -18.05 8.85
CA PRO A 85 6.53 -16.69 9.25
C PRO A 85 7.34 -15.93 8.19
N LEU A 86 7.92 -16.62 7.20
CA LEU A 86 8.60 -16.01 6.06
C LEU A 86 7.67 -15.73 4.87
N ALA A 87 6.37 -16.03 4.97
CA ALA A 87 5.42 -15.75 3.91
C ALA A 87 5.23 -14.24 3.75
N ASP A 88 5.42 -13.76 2.51
CA ASP A 88 5.26 -12.38 2.11
C ASP A 88 3.93 -12.19 1.34
N PRO A 89 3.18 -11.09 1.55
CA PRO A 89 1.95 -10.81 0.80
C PRO A 89 2.14 -10.70 -0.73
N TYR A 90 3.37 -10.61 -1.23
CA TYR A 90 3.72 -10.57 -2.64
C TYR A 90 3.91 -11.96 -3.28
N LEU A 91 3.86 -13.05 -2.50
CA LEU A 91 4.13 -14.41 -2.99
C LEU A 91 3.23 -14.86 -4.16
N LEU A 92 2.02 -14.33 -4.26
CA LEU A 92 1.07 -14.66 -5.34
C LEU A 92 1.24 -13.78 -6.60
N GLY A 93 2.38 -13.10 -6.74
CA GLY A 93 2.69 -12.31 -7.94
C GLY A 93 1.92 -10.99 -8.07
N VAL A 94 1.17 -10.58 -7.03
CA VAL A 94 0.34 -9.36 -7.05
C VAL A 94 1.16 -8.10 -7.36
N SER A 95 2.38 -7.99 -6.82
CA SER A 95 3.26 -6.85 -7.03
C SER A 95 3.77 -6.79 -8.47
N SER A 96 4.24 -7.91 -9.02
CA SER A 96 4.68 -8.00 -10.42
C SER A 96 3.55 -7.75 -11.41
N GLY A 97 2.35 -8.29 -11.14
CA GLY A 97 1.14 -8.01 -11.94
C GLY A 97 0.76 -6.54 -11.93
N ALA A 98 0.79 -5.90 -10.76
CA ALA A 98 0.53 -4.48 -10.63
C ALA A 98 1.59 -3.61 -11.34
N GLY A 99 2.86 -3.99 -11.24
CA GLY A 99 3.96 -3.35 -11.97
C GLY A 99 3.79 -3.43 -13.49
N LEU A 100 3.41 -4.61 -14.01
CA LEU A 100 3.12 -4.78 -15.44
C LEU A 100 1.92 -3.94 -15.87
N GLY A 101 0.82 -3.95 -15.12
CA GLY A 101 -0.38 -3.17 -15.42
C GLY A 101 -0.11 -1.65 -15.43
N ALA A 102 0.61 -1.15 -14.43
CA ALA A 102 1.04 0.24 -14.38
C ALA A 102 1.94 0.59 -15.57
N THR A 103 2.92 -0.26 -15.88
CA THR A 103 3.84 -0.06 -17.00
C THR A 103 3.08 0.00 -18.32
N ALA A 104 2.13 -0.91 -18.56
CA ALA A 104 1.32 -0.95 -19.77
C ALA A 104 0.53 0.35 -19.99
N VAL A 105 -0.11 0.89 -18.94
CA VAL A 105 -0.82 2.17 -19.06
C VAL A 105 0.12 3.36 -19.23
N ILE A 106 1.26 3.37 -18.55
CA ILE A 106 2.25 4.45 -18.70
C ILE A 106 2.76 4.51 -20.13
N VAL A 107 3.21 3.39 -20.70
CA VAL A 107 3.76 3.37 -22.06
C VAL A 107 2.70 3.62 -23.14
N SER A 108 1.42 3.35 -22.85
CA SER A 108 0.31 3.64 -23.76
C SER A 108 -0.03 5.13 -23.90
N GLY A 109 0.54 6.00 -23.05
CA GLY A 109 0.23 7.44 -23.03
C GLY A 109 -1.06 7.81 -22.29
N LEU A 110 -1.83 6.83 -21.81
CA LEU A 110 -3.06 7.05 -21.03
C LEU A 110 -2.80 7.46 -19.56
N ALA A 111 -1.53 7.57 -19.14
CA ALA A 111 -1.17 8.01 -17.79
C ALA A 111 -1.51 9.47 -17.47
N ALA A 112 -2.05 10.25 -18.42
CA ALA A 112 -2.55 11.59 -18.17
C ALA A 112 -3.78 11.62 -17.24
N SER A 113 -4.53 10.52 -17.15
CA SER A 113 -5.63 10.39 -16.18
C SER A 113 -5.08 9.99 -14.81
N THR A 114 -5.46 10.75 -13.77
CA THR A 114 -5.06 10.55 -12.38
C THR A 114 -5.30 9.12 -11.88
N PHE A 115 -6.36 8.46 -12.37
CA PHE A 115 -6.77 7.13 -11.92
C PHE A 115 -6.36 5.99 -12.85
N ALA A 116 -5.86 6.28 -14.06
CA ALA A 116 -5.55 5.24 -15.04
C ALA A 116 -4.46 4.28 -14.54
N VAL A 117 -3.38 4.82 -13.96
CA VAL A 117 -2.28 3.99 -13.45
C VAL A 117 -2.71 3.17 -12.23
N PRO A 118 -3.33 3.73 -11.17
CA PRO A 118 -3.84 2.93 -10.05
C PRO A 118 -4.82 1.83 -10.46
N ILE A 119 -5.77 2.11 -11.36
CA ILE A 119 -6.76 1.11 -11.82
C ILE A 119 -6.07 -0.02 -12.58
N ALA A 120 -5.14 0.29 -13.48
CA ALA A 120 -4.43 -0.73 -14.24
C ALA A 120 -3.48 -1.55 -13.36
N ALA A 121 -2.82 -0.93 -12.39
CA ALA A 121 -2.03 -1.63 -11.38
C ALA A 121 -2.91 -2.59 -10.56
N PHE A 122 -4.06 -2.13 -10.09
CA PHE A 122 -4.99 -2.95 -9.33
C PHE A 122 -5.52 -4.14 -10.15
N ALA A 123 -5.94 -3.89 -11.39
CA ALA A 123 -6.40 -4.92 -12.31
C ALA A 123 -5.28 -5.93 -12.62
N GLY A 124 -4.06 -5.46 -12.90
CA GLY A 124 -2.89 -6.32 -13.13
C GLY A 124 -2.56 -7.19 -11.92
N GLY A 125 -2.65 -6.64 -10.71
CA GLY A 125 -2.47 -7.40 -9.46
C GLY A 125 -3.52 -8.49 -9.27
N ILE A 126 -4.81 -8.17 -9.46
CA ILE A 126 -5.90 -9.15 -9.40
C ILE A 126 -5.71 -10.26 -10.43
N LEU A 127 -5.39 -9.90 -11.67
CA LEU A 127 -5.15 -10.86 -12.74
C LEU A 127 -3.99 -11.80 -12.39
N ALA A 128 -2.89 -11.29 -11.83
CA ALA A 128 -1.77 -12.10 -11.40
C ALA A 128 -2.17 -13.09 -10.29
N VAL A 129 -2.82 -12.61 -9.21
CA VAL A 129 -3.27 -13.48 -8.11
C VAL A 129 -4.24 -14.55 -8.61
N THR A 130 -5.17 -14.16 -9.49
CA THR A 130 -6.14 -15.09 -10.10
C THR A 130 -5.43 -16.13 -10.95
N ALA A 131 -4.48 -15.72 -11.79
CA ALA A 131 -3.69 -16.63 -12.62
C ALA A 131 -2.88 -17.61 -11.75
N THR A 132 -2.23 -17.12 -10.69
CA THR A 132 -1.50 -17.97 -9.72
C THR A 132 -2.41 -19.00 -9.09
N TYR A 133 -3.60 -18.58 -8.64
CA TYR A 133 -4.56 -19.50 -8.03
C TYR A 133 -5.05 -20.56 -9.03
N LEU A 134 -5.42 -20.16 -10.25
CA LEU A 134 -5.90 -21.09 -11.28
C LEU A 134 -4.83 -22.09 -11.72
N LEU A 135 -3.58 -21.63 -11.91
CA LEU A 135 -2.44 -22.50 -12.21
C LEU A 135 -2.15 -23.47 -11.07
N GLY A 136 -2.10 -22.97 -9.83
CA GLY A 136 -1.88 -23.81 -8.66
C GLY A 136 -2.97 -24.86 -8.46
N ARG A 137 -4.22 -24.56 -8.86
CA ARG A 137 -5.35 -25.50 -8.80
C ARG A 137 -5.36 -26.53 -9.93
N GLY A 138 -4.81 -26.18 -11.09
CA GLY A 138 -4.82 -27.03 -12.29
C GLY A 138 -3.75 -28.14 -12.27
N VAL A 139 -2.71 -28.00 -11.44
CA VAL A 139 -1.56 -28.91 -11.40
C VAL A 139 -1.65 -29.84 -10.16
N GLY A 140 -2.24 -31.03 -10.35
CA GLY A 140 -2.14 -32.16 -9.40
C GLY A 140 -3.15 -32.14 -8.23
N GLY A 141 -3.69 -33.31 -7.89
CA GLY A 141 -4.80 -33.53 -6.94
C GLY A 141 -4.54 -33.24 -5.45
N GLY A 142 -3.45 -32.54 -5.12
CA GLY A 142 -3.14 -32.10 -3.75
C GLY A 142 -3.06 -30.59 -3.70
N ARG A 143 -3.94 -29.95 -2.91
CA ARG A 143 -3.97 -28.50 -2.65
C ARG A 143 -2.80 -28.07 -1.75
N THR A 144 -1.58 -28.44 -2.10
CA THR A 144 -0.41 -28.17 -1.27
C THR A 144 0.01 -26.72 -1.46
N GLU A 145 0.15 -25.99 -0.36
CA GLU A 145 0.61 -24.60 -0.30
C GLU A 145 1.84 -24.33 -1.20
N VAL A 146 2.76 -25.29 -1.24
CA VAL A 146 3.97 -25.27 -2.08
C VAL A 146 3.66 -25.09 -3.57
N VAL A 147 2.63 -25.77 -4.10
CA VAL A 147 2.28 -25.70 -5.53
C VAL A 147 1.77 -24.30 -5.89
N ILE A 148 0.97 -23.69 -5.00
CA ILE A 148 0.47 -22.32 -5.19
C ILE A 148 1.61 -21.31 -5.13
N ILE A 149 2.57 -21.50 -4.23
CA ILE A 149 3.77 -20.65 -4.14
C ILE A 149 4.60 -20.74 -5.43
N LEU A 150 4.85 -21.95 -5.93
CA LEU A 150 5.59 -22.14 -7.19
C LEU A 150 4.85 -21.55 -8.40
N ALA A 151 3.53 -21.66 -8.44
CA ALA A 151 2.70 -20.98 -9.45
C ALA A 151 2.82 -19.45 -9.33
N GLY A 152 2.90 -18.92 -8.12
CA GLY A 152 3.15 -17.51 -7.83
C GLY A 152 4.46 -17.02 -8.44
N VAL A 153 5.55 -17.78 -8.22
CA VAL A 153 6.86 -17.49 -8.80
C VAL A 153 6.81 -17.48 -10.33
N ALA A 154 6.13 -18.46 -10.96
CA ALA A 154 5.99 -18.53 -12.41
C ALA A 154 5.22 -17.32 -12.97
N VAL A 155 4.10 -16.93 -12.35
CA VAL A 155 3.30 -15.77 -12.76
C VAL A 155 4.09 -14.47 -12.58
N ALA A 156 4.80 -14.31 -11.46
CA ALA A 156 5.65 -13.15 -11.21
C ALA A 156 6.76 -13.02 -12.27
N ALA A 157 7.43 -14.12 -12.61
CA ALA A 157 8.46 -14.14 -13.65
C ALA A 157 7.89 -13.74 -15.02
N PHE A 158 6.72 -14.26 -15.39
CA PHE A 158 6.03 -13.88 -16.62
C PHE A 158 5.66 -12.39 -16.65
N ALA A 159 5.08 -11.88 -15.56
CA ALA A 159 4.70 -10.47 -15.45
C ALA A 159 5.93 -9.54 -15.53
N ASN A 160 7.03 -9.90 -14.85
CA ASN A 160 8.29 -9.15 -14.91
C ASN A 160 8.92 -9.18 -16.31
N ALA A 161 8.84 -10.31 -17.02
CA ALA A 161 9.31 -10.42 -18.40
C ALA A 161 8.49 -9.51 -19.34
N GLY A 162 7.17 -9.52 -19.21
CA GLY A 162 6.29 -8.60 -19.94
C GLY A 162 6.58 -7.13 -19.62
N GLN A 163 6.85 -6.83 -18.34
CA GLN A 163 7.16 -5.46 -17.90
C GLN A 163 8.48 -4.99 -18.53
N THR A 164 9.50 -5.85 -18.51
CA THR A 164 10.81 -5.58 -19.11
C THR A 164 10.69 -5.39 -20.62
N PHE A 165 9.92 -6.23 -21.30
CA PHE A 165 9.65 -6.10 -22.73
C PHE A 165 9.04 -4.73 -23.07
N LEU A 166 8.02 -4.29 -22.32
CA LEU A 166 7.41 -2.97 -22.53
C LEU A 166 8.41 -1.84 -22.26
N GLN A 167 9.23 -1.95 -21.23
CA GLN A 167 10.25 -0.95 -20.92
C GLN A 167 11.29 -0.81 -22.04
N GLN A 168 11.76 -1.93 -22.60
CA GLN A 168 12.70 -1.94 -23.73
C GLN A 168 12.07 -1.48 -25.05
N ARG A 169 10.75 -1.66 -25.21
CA ARG A 169 10.04 -1.23 -26.42
C ARG A 169 9.77 0.27 -26.43
N TYR A 170 9.64 0.88 -25.25
CA TYR A 170 9.18 2.25 -25.03
C TYR A 170 10.13 3.02 -24.08
N ASP A 171 11.36 3.28 -24.54
CA ASP A 171 12.44 3.86 -23.73
C ASP A 171 12.13 5.25 -23.15
N ASP A 172 11.34 6.07 -23.84
CA ASP A 172 11.00 7.45 -23.42
C ASP A 172 10.22 7.50 -22.09
N SER A 173 9.46 6.44 -21.79
CA SER A 173 8.61 6.35 -20.59
C SER A 173 9.35 5.76 -19.38
N MET A 174 10.60 5.31 -19.56
CA MET A 174 11.34 4.53 -18.57
C MET A 174 11.48 5.26 -17.23
N ARG A 175 11.77 6.56 -17.26
CA ARG A 175 11.88 7.39 -16.05
C ARG A 175 10.56 7.45 -15.27
N GLN A 176 9.42 7.55 -15.97
CA GLN A 176 8.10 7.60 -15.33
C GLN A 176 7.74 6.24 -14.71
N VAL A 177 8.01 5.15 -15.43
CA VAL A 177 7.81 3.79 -14.93
C VAL A 177 8.64 3.54 -13.66
N TYR A 178 9.94 3.84 -13.66
CA TYR A 178 10.78 3.68 -12.46
C TYR A 178 10.31 4.51 -11.27
N ARG A 179 9.91 5.77 -11.50
CA ARG A 179 9.37 6.62 -10.42
C ARG A 179 8.12 6.03 -9.77
N TRP A 180 7.30 5.32 -10.55
CA TRP A 180 6.11 4.65 -10.02
C TRP A 180 6.48 3.36 -9.27
N LEU A 181 7.36 2.53 -9.85
CA LEU A 181 7.80 1.26 -9.26
C LEU A 181 8.54 1.42 -7.93
N LEU A 182 9.30 2.50 -7.76
CA LEU A 182 9.98 2.80 -6.49
C LEU A 182 9.01 3.10 -5.33
N GLY A 183 7.75 3.41 -5.65
CA GLY A 183 6.76 3.85 -4.68
C GLY A 183 7.04 5.25 -4.15
N ARG A 184 5.97 5.95 -3.75
CA ARG A 184 6.07 7.27 -3.11
C ARG A 184 4.84 7.52 -2.24
N LEU A 185 5.04 8.24 -1.14
CA LEU A 185 3.97 8.75 -0.28
C LEU A 185 3.70 10.24 -0.53
N SER A 186 3.99 10.75 -1.73
CA SER A 186 3.59 12.12 -2.09
C SER A 186 2.08 12.15 -2.35
N THR A 187 1.39 13.04 -1.65
CA THR A 187 -0.06 13.25 -1.77
C THR A 187 -0.34 14.67 -2.23
N ASP A 188 -1.48 14.86 -2.90
CA ASP A 188 -2.05 16.17 -3.19
C ASP A 188 -3.21 16.44 -2.23
N GLY A 189 -2.86 16.86 -1.01
CA GLY A 189 -3.84 17.00 0.06
C GLY A 189 -4.32 15.65 0.60
N TRP A 190 -5.61 15.60 0.95
CA TRP A 190 -6.30 14.45 1.52
C TRP A 190 -6.91 13.50 0.47
N THR A 191 -6.76 13.81 -0.81
CA THR A 191 -7.40 13.07 -1.91
C THR A 191 -6.99 11.60 -1.91
N GLU A 192 -5.69 11.30 -1.87
CA GLU A 192 -5.19 9.93 -1.87
C GLU A 192 -5.59 9.15 -0.60
N VAL A 193 -5.68 9.84 0.54
CA VAL A 193 -6.18 9.25 1.79
C VAL A 193 -7.64 8.85 1.61
N GLY A 194 -8.49 9.76 1.10
CA GLY A 194 -9.91 9.49 0.85
C GLY A 194 -10.14 8.37 -0.17
N VAL A 195 -9.29 8.28 -1.20
CA VAL A 195 -9.34 7.19 -2.19
C VAL A 195 -8.91 5.87 -1.57
N ALA A 196 -7.84 5.83 -0.76
CA ALA A 196 -7.34 4.60 -0.15
C ALA A 196 -8.26 4.06 0.95
N LEU A 197 -8.86 4.95 1.75
CA LEU A 197 -9.67 4.61 2.92
C LEU A 197 -10.73 3.51 2.68
N PRO A 198 -11.60 3.57 1.67
CA PRO A 198 -12.61 2.54 1.45
C PRO A 198 -12.00 1.15 1.19
N TYR A 199 -10.89 1.07 0.45
CA TYR A 199 -10.19 -0.19 0.20
C TYR A 199 -9.54 -0.74 1.48
N VAL A 200 -8.93 0.13 2.29
CA VAL A 200 -8.36 -0.24 3.59
C VAL A 200 -9.45 -0.78 4.51
N VAL A 201 -10.55 -0.04 4.68
CA VAL A 201 -11.66 -0.44 5.56
C VAL A 201 -12.27 -1.76 5.08
N ALA A 202 -12.55 -1.90 3.78
CA ALA A 202 -13.08 -3.15 3.23
C ALA A 202 -12.14 -4.33 3.49
N THR A 203 -10.83 -4.15 3.29
CA THR A 203 -9.82 -5.20 3.54
C THR A 203 -9.80 -5.59 5.01
N ILE A 204 -9.77 -4.61 5.92
CA ILE A 204 -9.79 -4.86 7.37
C ILE A 204 -11.06 -5.60 7.77
N VAL A 205 -12.23 -5.14 7.32
CA VAL A 205 -13.52 -5.78 7.64
C VAL A 205 -13.52 -7.23 7.16
N VAL A 206 -13.12 -7.49 5.91
CA VAL A 206 -13.04 -8.86 5.38
C VAL A 206 -12.11 -9.72 6.22
N ILE A 207 -10.86 -9.29 6.46
CA ILE A 207 -9.90 -10.08 7.24
C ILE A 207 -10.42 -10.35 8.67
N MET A 208 -11.02 -9.35 9.33
CA MET A 208 -11.56 -9.51 10.68
C MET A 208 -12.75 -10.47 10.73
N LEU A 209 -13.60 -10.50 9.70
CA LEU A 209 -14.69 -11.47 9.59
C LEU A 209 -14.16 -12.91 9.48
N PHE A 210 -12.99 -13.10 8.88
CA PHE A 210 -12.34 -14.40 8.72
C PHE A 210 -11.22 -14.68 9.74
N ALA A 211 -11.02 -13.81 10.74
CA ALA A 211 -9.90 -13.91 11.68
C ALA A 211 -9.82 -15.27 12.39
N ARG A 212 -10.95 -15.79 12.88
CA ARG A 212 -10.98 -17.12 13.52
C ARG A 212 -10.59 -18.25 12.58
N ILE A 213 -10.96 -18.14 11.30
CA ILE A 213 -10.61 -19.15 10.30
C ILE A 213 -9.11 -19.08 10.00
N LEU A 214 -8.54 -17.88 9.96
CA LEU A 214 -7.08 -17.69 9.85
C LEU A 214 -6.34 -18.28 11.05
N ASP A 215 -6.84 -18.08 12.28
CA ASP A 215 -6.26 -18.66 13.50
C ASP A 215 -6.28 -20.20 13.45
N VAL A 216 -7.41 -20.79 13.04
CA VAL A 216 -7.53 -22.25 12.88
C VAL A 216 -6.57 -22.75 11.79
N MET A 217 -6.50 -22.07 10.65
CA MET A 217 -5.56 -22.43 9.59
C MET A 217 -4.11 -22.39 10.09
N ALA A 218 -3.74 -21.50 11.00
CA ALA A 218 -2.38 -21.40 11.53
C ALA A 218 -1.99 -22.56 12.47
N VAL A 219 -2.93 -23.16 13.20
CA VAL A 219 -2.66 -24.21 14.21
C VAL A 219 -2.43 -25.60 13.60
N GLY A 220 -2.95 -25.85 12.39
CA GLY A 220 -2.92 -27.18 11.79
C GLY A 220 -4.14 -28.01 12.18
N ASP A 221 -4.66 -28.76 11.20
CA ASP A 221 -5.86 -29.61 11.21
C ASP A 221 -7.22 -28.95 11.58
#